data_AF-A0A2K3KUX0-F1
#
_entry.id   AF-A0A2K3KUX0-F1
#
_cell.length_a   1.000
_cell.length_b   1.000
_cell.length_c   1.000
_cell.angle_alpha   90.00
_cell.angle_beta   90.00
_cell.angle_gamma   90.00
#
_symmetry.space_group_name_H-M   'P 1'
#
loop_
_entity.id
_entity.type
_entity.pdbx_description
1 polymer ?
#
loop_
_entity_poly.entity_id
_entity_poly.type
_entity_poly.pdbx_seq_one_letter_code
_entity_poly.pdbx_strand_id
1 'polypeptide(L)' 'MNIMNKNKYPFTPSQWQELEHQALIYKYMASGISIPPDLLFTIRKSYLDSPLSSRLLLNQPQQN' A
#
# COMPACT_ATOMS: atom_id res chain seq x y z
N MET A 1 -28.32 20.10 5.61
CA MET A 1 -28.43 19.74 4.19
C MET A 1 -27.02 19.38 3.71
N ASN A 2 -26.67 18.10 3.77
CA ASN A 2 -25.29 17.65 3.53
C ASN A 2 -25.04 17.59 2.02
N ILE A 3 -24.12 18.40 1.54
CA ILE A 3 -23.83 18.64 0.12
C ILE A 3 -23.07 17.43 -0.41
N MET A 4 -23.79 16.39 -0.82
CA MET A 4 -23.23 15.17 -1.42
C MET A 4 -23.01 15.38 -2.91
N ASN A 5 -22.17 16.36 -3.24
CA ASN A 5 -21.86 16.67 -4.63
C ASN A 5 -20.34 16.75 -4.76
N LYS A 6 -19.81 15.93 -5.67
CA LYS A 6 -18.43 15.89 -6.20
C LYS A 6 -17.52 14.90 -5.49
N ASN A 7 -17.64 13.62 -5.88
CA ASN A 7 -16.57 12.99 -6.65
C ASN A 7 -17.19 11.83 -7.42
N LYS A 8 -17.23 11.96 -8.76
CA LYS A 8 -17.81 10.98 -9.69
C LYS A 8 -16.97 9.68 -9.77
N TYR A 9 -15.92 9.61 -8.97
CA TYR A 9 -14.96 8.53 -8.86
C TYR A 9 -14.61 8.33 -7.38
N PRO A 10 -14.61 7.08 -6.88
CA PRO A 10 -14.33 6.78 -5.48
C PRO A 10 -12.88 7.06 -5.07
N PHE A 11 -12.01 7.34 -6.05
CA PHE A 11 -10.58 7.54 -5.87
C PHE A 11 -10.06 8.70 -6.73
N THR A 12 -9.03 9.38 -6.26
CA THR A 12 -8.23 10.34 -7.04
C THR A 12 -7.39 9.61 -8.10
N PRO A 13 -6.87 10.30 -9.12
CA PRO A 13 -5.97 9.67 -10.10
C PRO A 13 -4.76 8.98 -9.46
N SER A 14 -4.14 9.60 -8.44
CA SER A 14 -3.04 8.98 -7.70
C SER A 14 -3.46 7.72 -6.94
N GLN A 15 -4.67 7.70 -6.37
CA GLN A 15 -5.22 6.52 -5.71
C GLN A 15 -5.50 5.38 -6.70
N TRP A 16 -5.92 5.69 -7.93
CA TRP A 16 -6.05 4.70 -9.00
C TRP A 16 -4.70 4.09 -9.41
N GLN A 17 -3.65 4.91 -9.50
CA GLN A 17 -2.30 4.43 -9.79
C GLN A 17 -1.78 3.49 -8.69
N GLU A 18 -2.03 3.83 -7.42
CA GLU A 18 -1.70 2.96 -6.28
C GLU A 18 -2.46 1.62 -6.37
N LEU A 19 -3.75 1.64 -6.72
CA LEU A 19 -4.55 0.41 -6.89
C LEU A 19 -4.05 -0.47 -8.03
N GLU A 20 -3.68 0.12 -9.18
CA GLU A 20 -3.09 -0.62 -10.28
C GLU A 20 -1.79 -1.32 -9.87
N HIS A 21 -0.95 -0.61 -9.10
CA HIS A 21 0.28 -1.17 -8.55
C HIS A 21 0.01 -2.36 -7.61
N GLN A 22 -0.94 -2.20 -6.68
CA GLN A 22 -1.35 -3.25 -5.76
C GLN A 22 -1.96 -4.47 -6.48
N ALA A 23 -2.79 -4.24 -7.51
CA ALA A 23 -3.36 -5.31 -8.32
C ALA A 23 -2.29 -6.07 -9.12
N LEU A 24 -1.26 -5.37 -9.61
CA LEU A 24 -0.14 -5.99 -10.30
C LEU A 24 0.65 -6.90 -9.36
N ILE A 25 0.98 -6.42 -8.16
CA ILE A 25 1.62 -7.22 -7.12
C ILE A 25 0.79 -8.46 -6.78
N TYR A 26 -0.53 -8.28 -6.57
CA TYR A 26 -1.43 -9.38 -6.26
C TYR A 26 -1.46 -10.43 -7.37
N LYS A 27 -1.44 -10.02 -8.64
CA LYS A 27 -1.36 -10.94 -9.79
C LYS A 27 -0.09 -11.80 -9.72
N TYR A 28 1.07 -11.21 -9.41
CA TYR A 28 2.31 -11.98 -9.22
C TYR A 28 2.20 -12.95 -8.04
N MET A 29 1.70 -12.49 -6.89
CA MET A 29 1.47 -13.35 -5.72
C MET A 29 0.54 -14.52 -6.03
N ALA A 30 -0.61 -14.26 -6.66
CA ALA A 30 -1.59 -15.27 -7.03
C ALA A 30 -1.07 -16.26 -8.07
N SER A 31 -0.19 -15.81 -8.98
CA SER A 31 0.48 -16.68 -9.95
C SER A 31 1.63 -17.52 -9.37
N GLY A 32 2.06 -17.24 -8.13
CA GLY A 32 3.20 -17.91 -7.50
C GLY A 32 4.55 -17.59 -8.15
N ILE A 33 4.62 -16.54 -8.99
CA ILE A 33 5.84 -16.09 -9.66
C ILE A 33 6.56 -15.08 -8.76
N SER A 34 7.88 -15.00 -8.87
CA SER A 34 8.66 -13.98 -8.17
C SER A 34 8.16 -12.57 -8.53
N ILE A 35 7.86 -11.78 -7.50
CA ILE A 35 7.45 -10.39 -7.68
C ILE A 35 8.68 -9.58 -8.11
N PRO A 36 8.60 -8.81 -9.22
CA PRO A 36 9.67 -7.91 -9.64
C PRO A 36 10.11 -6.96 -8.51
N PRO A 37 11.42 -6.75 -8.31
CA PRO A 37 11.95 -5.91 -7.23
C PRO A 37 11.49 -4.44 -7.34
N ASP A 38 11.25 -3.93 -8.54
CA ASP A 38 10.71 -2.58 -8.77
C ASP A 38 9.32 -2.41 -8.16
N LEU A 39 8.50 -3.48 -8.15
CA LEU A 39 7.18 -3.45 -7.51
C LEU A 39 7.27 -3.51 -5.99
N LEU A 40 8.27 -4.23 -5.47
CA LEU A 40 8.53 -4.37 -4.03
C LEU A 40 9.11 -3.10 -3.41
N PHE A 41 9.89 -2.31 -4.17
CA PHE A 41 10.48 -1.08 -3.68
C PHE A 41 9.42 -0.08 -3.22
N THR A 42 8.32 0.05 -3.96
CA THR A 42 7.15 0.87 -3.60
C THR A 42 6.49 0.39 -2.32
N ILE A 43 6.35 -0.93 -2.10
CA ILE A 43 5.79 -1.51 -0.87
C ILE A 43 6.70 -1.21 0.32
N ARG A 44 8.01 -1.38 0.15
CA ARG A 44 8.97 -1.16 1.24
C ARG A 44 9.00 0.30 1.68
N LYS A 45 8.91 1.22 0.71
CA LYS A 45 8.82 2.65 0.97
C LYS A 45 7.49 3.01 1.64
N SER A 46 6.36 2.55 1.12
CA SER A 46 5.05 2.81 1.76
C SER A 46 4.92 2.17 3.14
N TYR A 47 5.53 1.01 3.37
CA TYR A 47 5.63 0.39 4.69
C TYR A 47 6.44 1.27 5.64
N LEU A 48 7.66 1.68 5.27
CA LEU A 48 8.50 2.50 6.15
C LEU A 48 7.94 3.91 6.40
N ASP A 49 7.29 4.50 5.41
CA ASP A 49 6.63 5.81 5.52
C ASP A 49 5.27 5.71 6.25
N SER A 50 4.74 4.50 6.51
CA SER A 50 3.46 4.32 7.19
C SER A 50 3.62 4.44 8.72
N PRO A 51 2.78 5.23 9.41
CA PRO A 51 2.77 5.32 10.87
C PRO A 51 2.39 3.99 11.56
N LEU A 52 1.87 3.01 10.81
CA LEU A 52 1.66 1.65 11.32
C LEU A 52 2.99 0.88 11.46
N SER A 53 3.95 1.13 10.58
CA SER A 53 5.25 0.45 10.64
C SER A 53 6.11 0.96 11.80
N SER A 54 6.07 2.26 12.10
CA SER A 54 6.74 2.79 13.29
C SER A 54 6.18 2.18 14.59
N ARG A 55 4.87 1.88 14.64
CA ARG A 55 4.25 1.15 15.76
C ARG A 55 4.69 -0.31 15.84
N LEU A 56 4.80 -1.01 14.71
CA LEU A 56 5.23 -2.41 14.67
C LEU A 56 6.72 -2.57 15.02
N LEU A 57 7.57 -1.64 14.57
CA LEU A 57 9.00 -1.62 14.89
C LEU A 57 9.26 -1.25 16.36
N LEU A 58 8.47 -0.33 16.93
CA LEU A 58 8.61 0.07 18.33
C LEU A 58 8.18 -1.04 19.31
N ASN A 59 7.33 -1.98 18.88
CA ASN A 59 6.79 -3.03 19.73
C ASN A 59 7.66 -4.30 19.81
N GLN A 60 8.95 -4.20 19.49
CA GLN A 60 9.93 -5.24 19.81
C GLN A 60 10.14 -5.28 21.33
N PRO A 61 9.73 -6.34 22.06
CA PRO A 61 10.04 -6.46 23.48
C PRO A 61 11.57 -6.58 23.61
N GLN A 62 12.19 -5.58 24.25
CA GLN A 62 13.59 -5.65 24.66
C GLN A 62 13.70 -6.86 25.62
N GLN A 63 14.23 -7.97 25.12
CA GLN A 63 14.58 -9.13 25.93
C GLN A 63 15.75 -8.68 26.82
N ASN A 64 15.48 -8.57 28.12
CA ASN A 64 16.47 -8.34 29.18
C ASN A 64 16.68 -9.66 29.92
#